data_AF-A0A7C6F280-F1
#
_entry.id   AF-A0A7C6F280-F1
#
_cell.length_a   1.000
_cell.length_b   1.000
_cell.length_c   1.000
_cell.angle_alpha   90.00
_cell.angle_beta   90.00
_cell.angle_gamma   90.00
#
_symmetry.space_group_name_H-M   'P 1'
#
loop_
_entity.id
_entity.type
_entity.pdbx_description
1 polymer ?
#
loop_
_entity_poly.entity_id
_entity_poly.type
_entity_poly.pdbx_seq_one_letter_code
_entity_poly.pdbx_strand_id
1 'polypeptide(L)'
;MIDFEVQHCTRHCAVTGRELRPGEVFYSVLIADREGWRRMDYSIEAWHGPPDECIAWWRTQLPTVSQKRRWAPSEVMLRWFEELAGCPEQADVRYVLALLMVRRRILRL
;
A
#
# COMPACT_ATOMS: atom_id res chain seq x y z
N MET A 1 -6.57 -4.62 -20.83
CA MET A 1 -6.27 -4.75 -19.38
C MET A 1 -6.97 -3.56 -18.73
N ILE A 2 -7.95 -3.78 -17.86
CA ILE A 2 -8.68 -2.65 -17.28
C ILE A 2 -7.76 -2.04 -16.22
N ASP A 3 -7.20 -0.87 -16.53
CA ASP A 3 -6.49 -0.06 -15.55
C ASP A 3 -7.52 0.53 -14.60
N PHE A 4 -7.62 -0.07 -13.42
CA PHE A 4 -8.42 0.51 -12.36
C PHE A 4 -7.49 1.21 -11.38
N GLU A 5 -7.34 2.52 -11.55
CA GLU A 5 -6.47 3.32 -10.70
C GLU A 5 -7.16 3.62 -9.36
N VAL A 6 -6.62 3.06 -8.26
CA VAL A 6 -7.08 3.38 -6.91
C VAL A 6 -6.41 4.67 -6.45
N GLN A 7 -7.22 5.66 -6.09
CA GLN A 7 -6.75 6.95 -5.61
C GLN A 7 -5.87 6.83 -4.35
N HIS A 8 -4.92 7.76 -4.23
CA HIS A 8 -4.10 7.93 -3.04
C HIS A 8 -4.96 8.30 -1.82
N CYS A 9 -4.44 8.07 -0.61
CA CYS A 9 -5.09 8.50 0.62
C CYS A 9 -5.37 10.01 0.61
N THR A 10 -6.62 10.40 0.88
CA THR A 10 -7.08 11.80 0.86
C THR A 10 -6.56 12.60 2.05
N ARG A 11 -6.13 11.90 3.10
CA ARG A 11 -5.69 12.44 4.41
C ARG A 11 -6.75 13.28 5.12
N HIS A 12 -8.01 13.24 4.67
CA HIS A 12 -9.10 13.96 5.28
C HIS A 12 -10.29 13.03 5.45
N CYS A 13 -10.96 13.13 6.59
CA CYS A 13 -12.20 12.42 6.81
C CYS A 13 -13.27 12.94 5.85
N ALA A 14 -13.89 12.05 5.09
CA ALA A 14 -14.91 12.36 4.10
C ALA A 14 -16.23 12.88 4.71
N VAL A 15 -16.47 12.59 5.99
CA VAL A 15 -17.67 13.04 6.72
C VAL A 15 -17.43 14.39 7.40
N THR A 16 -16.34 14.51 8.14
CA THR A 16 -16.09 15.70 8.99
C THR A 16 -15.20 16.75 8.32
N GLY A 17 -14.53 16.40 7.21
CA GLY A 17 -13.54 17.25 6.55
C GLY A 17 -12.23 17.43 7.32
N ARG A 18 -12.11 16.88 8.54
CA ARG A 18 -10.90 17.04 9.37
C ARG A 18 -9.72 16.30 8.77
N GLU A 19 -8.52 16.83 8.98
CA GLU A 19 -7.28 16.14 8.65
C GLU A 19 -7.12 14.88 9.54
N LEU A 20 -6.68 13.78 8.92
CA LEU A 20 -6.26 12.55 9.59
C LEU A 20 -4.81 12.72 10.03
N ARG A 21 -4.54 12.49 11.32
CA ARG A 21 -3.23 12.77 11.90
C ARG A 21 -2.24 11.62 11.67
N PRO A 22 -0.93 11.91 11.63
CA PRO A 22 0.07 10.85 11.61
C PRO A 22 -0.08 9.89 12.80
N GLY A 23 0.00 8.58 12.55
CA GLY A 23 -0.24 7.53 13.54
C GLY A 23 -1.73 7.20 13.78
N GLU A 24 -2.65 7.98 13.22
CA GLU A 24 -4.09 7.78 13.40
C GLU A 24 -4.60 6.59 12.59
N VAL A 25 -5.53 5.82 13.19
CA VAL A 25 -6.24 4.74 12.50
C VAL A 25 -7.47 5.32 11.80
N PHE A 26 -7.67 4.92 10.55
CA PHE A 26 -8.79 5.34 9.73
C PHE A 26 -9.25 4.19 8.82
N TYR A 27 -10.42 4.34 8.21
CA TYR A 27 -11.00 3.38 7.28
C TYR A 27 -11.08 3.99 5.90
N SER A 28 -10.72 3.23 4.87
CA SER A 28 -10.89 3.63 3.48
C SER A 28 -11.98 2.80 2.84
N VAL A 29 -12.78 3.43 2.00
CA VAL A 29 -13.84 2.81 1.21
C VAL A 29 -13.62 3.14 -0.25
N LEU A 30 -13.81 2.15 -1.12
CA LEU A 30 -13.82 2.30 -2.56
C LEU A 30 -15.25 2.16 -3.07
N ILE A 31 -15.74 3.18 -3.77
CA ILE A 31 -17.10 3.23 -4.32
C ILE A 31 -17.01 3.43 -5.83
N ALA A 32 -17.95 2.83 -6.57
CA ALA A 32 -18.10 3.09 -8.00
C ALA A 32 -18.54 4.54 -8.24
N ASP A 33 -17.90 5.22 -9.18
CA ASP A 33 -18.27 6.56 -9.65
C ASP A 33 -18.42 6.53 -11.18
N ARG A 34 -19.01 7.59 -11.75
CA ARG A 34 -19.32 7.68 -13.19
C ARG A 34 -18.11 7.46 -14.11
N GLU A 35 -16.92 7.80 -13.64
CA GLU A 35 -15.67 7.74 -14.40
C GLU A 35 -14.68 6.69 -13.89
N GLY A 36 -15.09 5.83 -12.95
CA GLY A 36 -14.22 4.80 -12.39
C GLY A 36 -14.46 4.62 -10.90
N TRP A 37 -13.42 4.75 -10.10
CA TRP A 37 -13.48 4.47 -8.67
C TRP A 37 -13.13 5.69 -7.85
N ARG A 38 -13.87 5.90 -6.77
CA ARG A 38 -13.62 6.97 -5.80
C ARG A 38 -13.23 6.35 -4.46
N ARG A 39 -12.12 6.85 -3.90
CA ARG A 39 -11.71 6.52 -2.54
C ARG A 39 -12.27 7.56 -1.57
N MET A 40 -12.83 7.10 -0.46
CA MET A 40 -13.24 7.94 0.67
C MET A 40 -12.58 7.43 1.94
N ASP A 41 -11.94 8.33 2.70
CA ASP A 41 -11.29 7.99 3.96
C ASP A 41 -12.13 8.52 5.13
N TYR A 42 -12.33 7.71 6.17
CA TYR A 42 -13.17 8.00 7.33
C TYR A 42 -12.32 7.90 8.58
N SER A 43 -12.34 8.94 9.42
CA SER A 43 -11.73 8.83 10.74
C SER A 43 -12.45 7.78 11.57
N ILE A 44 -11.77 7.26 12.60
CA ILE A 44 -12.37 6.22 13.45
C ILE A 44 -13.68 6.68 14.10
N GLU A 45 -13.81 7.96 14.43
CA GLU A 45 -15.01 8.52 15.06
C GLU A 45 -16.17 8.70 14.07
N ALA A 46 -15.87 8.89 12.78
CA ALA A 46 -16.87 9.03 11.73
C ALA A 46 -17.23 7.68 11.06
N TRP A 47 -16.54 6.61 11.44
CA TRP A 47 -16.71 5.28 10.87
C TRP A 47 -17.87 4.53 11.53
N HIS A 48 -18.90 4.22 10.75
CA HIS A 48 -20.09 3.49 11.21
C HIS A 48 -20.22 2.10 10.56
N GLY A 49 -19.18 1.64 9.86
CA GLY A 49 -19.19 0.45 9.03
C GLY A 49 -19.13 0.77 7.54
N PRO A 50 -18.87 -0.25 6.70
CA PRO A 50 -18.81 -0.07 5.26
C PRO A 50 -20.20 0.23 4.69
N PRO A 51 -20.33 1.21 3.77
CA PRO A 51 -21.57 1.43 3.02
C PRO A 51 -21.95 0.21 2.17
N ASP A 52 -23.24 -0.06 2.02
CA ASP A 52 -23.76 -1.19 1.22
C ASP A 52 -23.29 -1.15 -0.25
N GLU A 53 -23.11 0.05 -0.79
CA GLU A 53 -22.67 0.31 -2.17
C GLU A 53 -21.15 0.27 -2.37
N CYS A 54 -20.37 -0.05 -1.33
CA CYS A 54 -18.93 -0.12 -1.47
C CYS A 54 -18.45 -1.40 -2.16
N ILE A 55 -17.44 -1.24 -3.01
CA ILE A 55 -16.77 -2.35 -3.69
C ILE A 55 -15.80 -3.03 -2.73
N ALA A 56 -15.08 -2.24 -1.95
CA ALA A 56 -14.09 -2.70 -0.99
C ALA A 56 -13.92 -1.68 0.13
N TRP A 57 -13.44 -2.16 1.27
CA TRP A 57 -13.02 -1.31 2.38
C TRP A 57 -11.84 -1.94 3.12
N TRP A 58 -11.03 -1.10 3.76
CA TRP A 58 -9.89 -1.57 4.56
C TRP A 58 -9.55 -0.61 5.70
N ARG A 59 -9.02 -1.17 6.79
CA ARG A 59 -8.49 -0.41 7.92
C ARG A 59 -7.02 -0.06 7.66
N THR A 60 -6.65 1.20 7.86
CA THR A 60 -5.29 1.71 7.68
C THR A 60 -4.85 2.49 8.92
N GLN A 61 -3.54 2.57 9.15
CA GLN A 61 -2.94 3.53 10.07
C GLN A 61 -2.08 4.51 9.28
N LEU A 62 -2.30 5.81 9.45
CA LEU A 62 -1.51 6.83 8.78
C LEU A 62 -0.06 6.77 9.29
N PRO A 63 0.96 6.78 8.43
CA PRO A 63 2.35 6.74 8.90
C PRO A 63 2.70 7.95 9.77
N THR A 64 3.25 7.74 10.97
CA THR A 64 3.54 8.83 11.94
C THR A 64 4.69 9.73 11.50
N VAL A 65 5.83 9.11 11.18
CA VAL A 65 6.97 9.67 10.47
C VAL A 65 7.64 8.45 9.89
N SER A 66 7.81 8.41 8.57
CA SER A 66 8.68 7.39 7.96
C SER A 66 10.09 7.65 8.49
N GLN A 67 10.53 6.92 9.53
CA GLN A 67 11.95 6.60 9.57
C GLN A 67 12.21 5.94 8.24
N LYS A 68 12.92 6.63 7.34
CA LYS A 68 13.29 6.08 6.04
C LYS A 68 13.95 4.74 6.34
N ARG A 69 13.21 3.64 6.16
CA ARG A 69 13.76 2.30 6.35
C ARG A 69 14.92 2.23 5.38
N ARG A 70 16.13 2.21 5.93
CA ARG A 70 17.34 2.17 5.14
C ARG A 70 17.42 0.74 4.62
N TRP A 71 17.04 0.58 3.37
CA TRP A 71 17.19 -0.68 2.68
C TRP A 71 18.66 -1.11 2.69
N ALA A 72 18.88 -2.41 2.63
CA ALA A 72 20.22 -2.93 2.41
C ALA A 72 20.83 -2.29 1.14
N PRO A 73 22.15 -2.11 1.08
CA PRO A 73 22.83 -1.72 -0.15
C PRO A 73 22.50 -2.67 -1.31
N SER A 74 22.51 -2.17 -2.54
CA SER A 74 22.16 -2.96 -3.73
C SER A 74 22.98 -4.24 -3.84
N GLU A 75 24.28 -4.19 -3.54
CA GLU A 75 25.18 -5.34 -3.54
C GLU A 75 24.77 -6.44 -2.55
N VAL A 76 24.29 -6.04 -1.37
CA VAL A 76 23.83 -7.01 -0.35
C VAL A 76 22.55 -7.69 -0.82
N MET A 77 21.65 -6.96 -1.48
CA MET A 77 20.43 -7.54 -2.06
C MET A 77 20.73 -8.46 -3.24
N LEU A 78 21.68 -8.08 -4.12
CA LEU A 78 22.13 -8.93 -5.24
C LEU A 78 22.73 -10.23 -4.74
N ARG A 79 23.69 -10.16 -3.81
CA ARG A 79 24.29 -11.35 -3.21
C ARG A 79 23.26 -12.27 -2.58
N TRP A 80 22.33 -11.72 -1.79
CA TRP A 80 21.28 -12.52 -1.18
C TRP A 80 20.33 -13.15 -2.22
N PHE A 81 20.01 -12.43 -3.29
CA PHE A 81 19.21 -12.95 -4.41
C PHE A 81 19.89 -14.14 -5.12
N GLU A 82 21.21 -14.10 -5.26
CA GLU A 82 22.02 -15.19 -5.80
C GLU A 82 22.09 -16.39 -4.84
N GLU A 83 22.32 -16.14 -3.55
CA GLU A 83 22.31 -17.19 -2.51
C GLU A 83 20.97 -17.93 -2.48
N LEU A 84 19.85 -17.20 -2.57
CA LEU A 84 18.51 -17.78 -2.61
C LEU A 84 18.26 -18.66 -3.85
N ALA A 85 19.09 -18.59 -4.88
CA ALA A 85 18.97 -19.50 -6.03
C ALA A 85 19.23 -20.97 -5.66
N GLY A 86 20.03 -21.20 -4.62
CA GLY A 86 20.32 -22.54 -4.08
C GLY A 86 19.31 -23.05 -3.06
N CYS A 87 18.25 -22.27 -2.76
CA CYS A 87 17.25 -22.55 -1.73
C CYS A 87 15.85 -22.62 -2.33
N PRO A 88 15.44 -23.73 -3.01
CA PRO A 88 14.12 -23.87 -3.61
C PRO A 88 12.96 -23.66 -2.63
N GLU A 89 13.16 -23.99 -1.36
CA GLU A 89 12.20 -23.79 -0.28
C GLU A 89 11.94 -22.31 0.05
N GLN A 90 12.78 -21.40 -0.43
CA GLN A 90 12.66 -19.94 -0.29
C GLN A 90 12.42 -19.24 -1.64
N ALA A 91 11.86 -19.96 -2.62
CA ALA A 91 11.58 -19.40 -3.94
C ALA A 91 10.64 -18.19 -3.89
N ASP A 92 9.71 -18.16 -2.94
CA ASP A 92 8.80 -17.04 -2.66
C ASP A 92 9.55 -15.79 -2.20
N VAL A 93 10.50 -15.95 -1.26
CA VAL A 93 11.38 -14.86 -0.80
C VAL A 93 12.20 -14.32 -1.95
N ARG A 94 12.80 -15.21 -2.76
CA ARG A 94 13.59 -14.83 -3.93
C ARG A 94 12.76 -14.05 -4.94
N TYR A 95 11.53 -14.49 -5.19
CA TYR A 95 10.61 -13.81 -6.11
C TYR A 95 10.26 -12.40 -5.61
N VAL A 96 9.87 -12.26 -4.34
CA VAL A 96 9.54 -10.95 -3.75
C VAL A 96 10.76 -10.01 -3.75
N LEU A 97 11.96 -10.53 -3.46
CA LEU A 97 13.20 -9.77 -3.54
C LEU A 97 13.46 -9.28 -4.96
N ALA A 98 13.27 -10.12 -5.99
CA ALA A 98 13.39 -9.71 -7.39
C ALA A 98 12.44 -8.56 -7.75
N LEU A 99 11.15 -8.67 -7.38
CA LEU A 99 10.16 -7.62 -7.61
C LEU A 99 10.55 -6.30 -6.91
N LEU A 100 11.04 -6.38 -5.68
CA LEU A 100 11.55 -5.22 -4.94
C LEU A 100 12.74 -4.58 -5.69
N MET A 101 13.67 -5.38 -6.19
CA MET A 101 14.84 -4.90 -6.92
C MET A 101 14.48 -4.26 -8.27
N VAL A 102 13.48 -4.79 -8.99
CA VAL A 102 12.92 -4.16 -10.20
C VAL A 102 12.26 -2.83 -9.88
N ARG A 103 11.40 -2.78 -8.86
CA ARG A 103 10.76 -1.52 -8.40
C ARG A 103 11.78 -0.45 -8.02
N ARG A 104 12.95 -0.87 -7.51
CA ARG A 104 14.07 0.01 -7.15
C ARG A 104 15.04 0.29 -8.29
N ARG A 105 14.79 -0.22 -9.51
CA ARG A 105 15.65 -0.08 -10.70
C ARG A 105 17.07 -0.66 -10.51
N ILE A 106 17.22 -1.67 -9.65
CA ILE A 106 18.46 -2.43 -9.48
C ILE A 106 18.55 -3.52 -10.55
N LEU A 107 17.43 -4.18 -10.83
CA LEU A 107 17.25 -5.11 -11.93
C LEU A 107 16.32 -4.51 -12.99
N ARG A 108 16.41 -5.04 -14.21
CA ARG A 108 15.49 -4.76 -15.32
C ARG A 108 14.88 -6.09 -15.78
N LEU A 109 13.59 -6.06 -16.11
CA LEU A 109 12.87 -7.15 -16.76
C LEU A 109 12.96 -6.99 -18.28
#